data_AF-A0A820HDD6-F1
#
_entry.id   AF-A0A820HDD6-F1
#
_cell.length_a   1.000
_cell.length_b   1.000
_cell.length_c   1.000
_cell.angle_alpha   90.00
_cell.angle_beta   90.00
_cell.angle_gamma   90.00
#
_symmetry.space_group_name_H-M   'P 1'
#
loop_
_entity.id
_entity.type
_entity.pdbx_description
1 polymer ?
#
loop_
_entity_poly.entity_id
_entity_poly.type
_entity_poly.pdbx_seq_one_letter_code
_entity_poly.pdbx_strand_id
1 'polypeptide(L)'
;MGHLDQDSTAVHIRDFPYIIIAESIFYNGQTERWNTIPNFAVYGCDWDLCNHPRLVQSLPYTFEMRLPEPWLNANILGTGQPLRDCHECRDAAQCGTTDFLDASRCPIRPCNTTCLVRDTFDDPTINEFCYQSYCARPDLDSSVIGVYEVDIEGILYLSKQPREVELWEIDLYCHADDCSRPDLFKE
;
A
#
# COMPACT_ATOMS: atom_id res chain seq x y z
N MET A 1 -5.21 -1.53 -17.56
CA MET A 1 -4.06 -0.60 -17.42
C MET A 1 -3.99 -0.21 -15.97
N GLY A 2 -3.04 -0.81 -15.25
CA GLY A 2 -2.73 -0.48 -13.86
C GLY A 2 -2.19 0.93 -13.68
N HIS A 3 -2.04 1.31 -12.41
CA HIS A 3 -1.55 2.61 -11.96
C HIS A 3 -0.01 2.72 -12.01
N LEU A 4 0.66 1.59 -11.88
CA LEU A 4 2.10 1.43 -12.06
C LEU A 4 2.32 0.61 -13.35
N ASP A 5 3.46 0.77 -14.01
CA ASP A 5 3.85 -0.03 -15.17
C ASP A 5 4.89 -1.07 -14.72
N GLN A 6 4.65 -2.34 -15.03
CA GLN A 6 5.45 -3.49 -14.61
C GLN A 6 6.94 -3.37 -15.00
N ASP A 7 7.25 -2.68 -16.11
CA ASP A 7 8.60 -2.58 -16.67
C ASP A 7 9.18 -1.14 -16.61
N SER A 8 8.51 -0.22 -15.92
CA SER A 8 8.86 1.21 -15.97
C SER A 8 8.78 1.87 -14.61
N THR A 9 9.68 2.83 -14.37
CA THR A 9 9.54 3.76 -13.22
C THR A 9 8.45 4.81 -13.46
N ALA A 10 7.67 4.68 -14.53
CA ALA A 10 6.62 5.63 -14.90
C ALA A 10 5.30 5.25 -14.23
N VAL A 11 4.78 6.20 -13.47
CA VAL A 11 3.43 6.19 -12.89
C VAL A 11 2.41 6.52 -14.00
N HIS A 12 1.38 5.68 -14.16
CA HIS A 12 0.33 5.88 -15.16
C HIS A 12 -0.89 6.61 -14.57
N ILE A 13 -0.91 7.93 -14.74
CA ILE A 13 -2.07 8.78 -14.46
C ILE A 13 -3.00 8.77 -15.67
N ARG A 14 -4.25 8.39 -15.47
CA ARG A 14 -5.20 8.22 -16.58
C ARG A 14 -5.88 9.51 -17.02
N ASP A 15 -6.14 10.42 -16.09
CA ASP A 15 -6.84 11.68 -16.35
C ASP A 15 -6.28 12.82 -15.49
N PHE A 16 -6.38 14.03 -16.01
CA PHE A 16 -6.12 15.26 -15.26
C PHE A 16 -7.41 16.09 -15.16
N PRO A 17 -7.61 16.86 -14.06
CA PRO A 17 -6.76 16.90 -12.87
C PRO A 17 -7.04 15.74 -11.90
N TYR A 18 -6.04 15.42 -11.08
CA TYR A 18 -6.12 14.36 -10.07
C TYR A 18 -5.61 14.82 -8.70
N ILE A 19 -5.96 14.06 -7.67
CA ILE A 19 -5.39 14.18 -6.32
C ILE A 19 -4.88 12.79 -5.91
N ILE A 20 -3.61 12.66 -5.55
CA ILE A 20 -3.09 11.50 -4.81
C ILE A 20 -3.09 11.84 -3.34
N ILE A 21 -3.59 10.95 -2.50
CA ILE A 21 -3.63 11.11 -1.05
C ILE A 21 -3.04 9.85 -0.43
N ALA A 22 -2.19 10.02 0.56
CA ALA A 22 -1.64 8.90 1.33
C ALA A 22 -1.99 9.05 2.81
N GLU A 23 -2.38 7.94 3.44
CA GLU A 23 -2.61 7.84 4.88
C GLU A 23 -1.93 6.60 5.45
N SER A 24 -1.39 6.73 6.65
CA SER A 24 -0.87 5.60 7.43
C SER A 24 -1.83 5.23 8.54
N ILE A 25 -2.17 3.95 8.64
CA ILE A 25 -2.88 3.36 9.76
C ILE A 25 -1.87 2.58 10.60
N PHE A 26 -1.58 3.03 11.81
CA PHE A 26 -0.54 2.42 12.66
C PHE A 26 -1.05 2.08 14.05
N TYR A 27 -0.49 1.02 14.63
CA TYR A 27 -0.80 0.60 15.99
C TYR A 27 0.06 1.38 17.00
N ASN A 28 -0.59 2.10 17.90
CA ASN A 28 0.08 2.74 19.03
C ASN A 28 0.08 1.78 20.23
N GLY A 29 1.24 1.18 20.50
CA GLY A 29 1.42 0.25 21.62
C GLY A 29 1.32 0.87 23.02
N GLN A 30 1.34 2.21 23.17
CA GLN A 30 1.10 2.85 24.47
C GLN A 30 -0.37 3.00 24.78
N THR A 31 -1.19 3.29 23.75
CA THR A 31 -2.64 3.48 23.91
C THR A 31 -3.43 2.22 23.55
N GLU A 32 -2.77 1.21 23.01
CA GLU A 32 -3.36 -0.04 22.48
C GLU A 32 -4.44 0.22 21.41
N ARG A 33 -4.20 1.18 20.51
CA ARG A 33 -5.17 1.65 19.52
C ARG A 33 -4.55 1.84 18.16
N TRP A 34 -5.34 1.58 17.12
CA TRP A 34 -5.05 2.00 15.76
C TRP A 34 -5.33 3.49 15.61
N ASN A 35 -4.39 4.21 15.00
CA ASN A 35 -4.55 5.61 14.66
C ASN A 35 -4.29 5.79 13.16
N THR A 36 -5.01 6.72 12.56
CA THR A 36 -4.82 7.10 11.15
C THR A 36 -4.21 8.49 11.12
N ILE A 37 -3.17 8.67 10.31
CA ILE A 37 -2.57 9.98 10.04
C ILE A 37 -2.49 10.22 8.54
N PRO A 38 -2.82 11.43 8.08
CA PRO A 38 -2.56 11.82 6.70
C PRO A 38 -1.07 12.09 6.50
N ASN A 39 -0.48 11.49 5.46
CA ASN A 39 0.92 11.67 5.11
C ASN A 39 1.09 12.85 4.16
N PHE A 40 0.38 12.81 3.03
CA PHE A 40 0.42 13.88 2.03
C PHE A 40 -0.86 13.90 1.18
N ALA A 41 -1.06 15.03 0.51
CA ALA A 41 -2.00 15.18 -0.60
C ALA A 41 -1.30 15.93 -1.73
N VAL A 42 -1.19 15.30 -2.89
CA VAL A 42 -0.55 15.85 -4.09
C VAL A 42 -1.63 16.11 -5.13
N TYR A 43 -1.68 17.34 -5.64
CA TYR A 43 -2.56 17.72 -6.73
C TYR A 43 -1.79 17.72 -8.05
N GLY A 44 -2.29 17.01 -9.04
CA GLY A 44 -1.76 16.98 -10.40
C GLY A 44 -2.72 17.57 -11.42
N CYS A 45 -2.20 18.32 -12.39
CA CYS A 45 -2.99 18.91 -13.47
C CYS A 45 -2.20 19.04 -14.77
N ASP A 46 -2.90 19.36 -15.86
CA ASP A 46 -2.26 19.83 -17.08
C ASP A 46 -1.96 21.34 -16.99
N TRP A 47 -0.75 21.71 -17.38
CA TRP A 47 -0.02 22.97 -17.22
C TRP A 47 -0.83 24.24 -16.83
N ASP A 48 -1.92 24.53 -17.54
CA ASP A 48 -2.67 25.78 -17.46
C ASP A 48 -3.51 25.99 -16.17
N LEU A 49 -3.55 25.03 -15.24
CA LEU A 49 -4.40 25.14 -14.04
C LEU A 49 -3.71 24.82 -12.70
N CYS A 50 -2.43 24.45 -12.65
CA CYS A 50 -1.86 23.78 -11.46
C CYS A 50 -1.72 24.67 -10.22
N ASN A 51 -1.74 25.98 -10.43
CA ASN A 51 -1.48 26.95 -9.37
C ASN A 51 -2.72 27.79 -9.06
N HIS A 52 -3.89 27.43 -9.59
CA HIS A 52 -5.09 28.25 -9.45
C HIS A 52 -5.70 28.12 -8.03
N PRO A 53 -5.91 29.22 -7.28
CA PRO A 53 -6.35 29.16 -5.87
C PRO A 53 -7.68 28.42 -5.60
N ARG A 54 -8.57 28.36 -6.61
CA ARG A 54 -9.83 27.60 -6.54
C ARG A 54 -9.64 26.09 -6.32
N LEU A 55 -8.44 25.57 -6.55
CA LEU A 55 -8.12 24.16 -6.37
C LEU A 55 -7.96 23.77 -4.90
N VAL A 56 -7.56 24.69 -4.03
CA VAL A 56 -7.48 24.44 -2.58
C VAL A 56 -8.84 24.03 -2.01
N GLN A 57 -9.92 24.61 -2.53
CA GLN A 57 -11.30 24.25 -2.12
C GLN A 57 -11.75 22.89 -2.64
N SER A 58 -11.03 22.32 -3.61
CA SER A 58 -11.33 21.00 -4.18
C SER A 58 -10.59 19.88 -3.46
N LEU A 59 -9.61 20.22 -2.60
CA LEU A 59 -8.94 19.25 -1.74
C LEU A 59 -9.91 18.84 -0.61
N PRO A 60 -10.10 17.54 -0.37
CA PRO A 60 -10.87 17.09 0.79
C PRO A 60 -10.18 17.57 2.08
N TYR A 61 -10.96 18.12 3.01
CA TYR A 61 -10.45 18.57 4.32
C TYR A 61 -10.02 17.40 5.21
N THR A 62 -10.62 16.24 4.99
CA THR A 62 -10.28 14.98 5.65
C THR A 62 -10.44 13.89 4.60
N PHE A 63 -9.42 13.06 4.48
CA PHE A 63 -9.56 11.75 3.89
C PHE A 63 -9.64 10.75 5.07
N GLU A 64 -10.31 9.63 4.88
CA GLU A 64 -10.37 8.58 5.90
C GLU A 64 -10.46 7.22 5.19
N MET A 65 -9.31 6.75 4.71
CA MET A 65 -9.13 5.35 4.32
C MET A 65 -9.10 4.53 5.60
N ARG A 66 -10.24 3.90 5.93
CA ARG A 66 -10.41 3.13 7.15
C ARG A 66 -10.41 1.64 6.85
N LEU A 67 -9.58 0.89 7.57
CA LEU A 67 -9.64 -0.56 7.64
C LEU A 67 -10.33 -1.00 8.95
N PRO A 68 -11.12 -2.08 8.95
CA PRO A 68 -11.71 -2.60 10.17
C PRO A 68 -10.63 -3.04 11.17
N GLU A 69 -10.74 -2.62 12.44
CA GLU A 69 -9.82 -3.07 13.50
C GLU A 69 -9.69 -4.61 13.60
N PRO A 70 -10.77 -5.42 13.44
CA PRO A 70 -10.63 -6.87 13.43
C PRO A 70 -9.70 -7.38 12.32
N TRP A 71 -9.73 -6.73 11.15
CA TRP A 71 -8.85 -7.07 10.03
C TRP A 71 -7.40 -6.68 10.35
N LEU A 72 -7.18 -5.45 10.85
CA LEU A 72 -5.86 -4.97 11.24
C LEU A 72 -5.23 -5.85 12.34
N ASN A 73 -6.03 -6.26 13.31
CA ASN A 73 -5.57 -7.14 14.38
C ASN A 73 -5.20 -8.55 13.86
N ALA A 74 -6.00 -9.10 12.94
CA ALA A 74 -5.73 -10.42 12.37
C ALA A 74 -4.53 -10.44 11.42
N ASN A 75 -4.37 -9.37 10.62
CA ASN A 75 -3.46 -9.38 9.46
C ASN A 75 -2.18 -8.56 9.65
N ILE A 76 -2.18 -7.57 10.55
CA ILE A 76 -1.03 -6.68 10.74
C ILE A 76 -0.38 -6.92 12.11
N LEU A 77 -1.17 -6.83 13.19
CA LEU A 77 -0.67 -7.00 14.57
C LEU A 77 -0.45 -8.48 14.94
N GLY A 78 -1.39 -9.34 14.55
CA GLY A 78 -1.37 -10.77 14.88
C GLY A 78 -1.33 -11.04 16.38
N THR A 79 -0.41 -11.91 16.80
CA THR A 79 -0.22 -12.24 18.22
C THR A 79 0.66 -11.23 18.97
N GLY A 80 1.19 -10.20 18.29
CA GLY A 80 2.17 -9.27 18.83
C GLY A 80 3.55 -9.87 19.10
N GLN A 81 3.79 -11.11 18.68
CA GLN A 81 5.12 -11.75 18.70
C GLN A 81 5.87 -11.43 17.39
N PRO A 82 7.21 -11.47 17.37
CA PRO A 82 7.97 -11.33 16.13
C PRO A 82 7.51 -12.40 15.13
N LEU A 83 7.41 -11.97 13.87
CA LEU A 83 6.93 -12.82 12.80
C LEU A 83 7.72 -14.13 12.73
N ARG A 84 7.02 -15.21 12.40
CA ARG A 84 7.69 -16.49 12.21
C ARG A 84 8.15 -16.70 10.79
N ASP A 85 7.41 -16.20 9.81
CA ASP A 85 7.52 -16.57 8.40
C ASP A 85 7.07 -15.40 7.48
N CYS A 86 7.91 -14.97 6.54
CA CYS A 86 7.64 -13.94 5.52
C CYS A 86 8.01 -14.51 4.14
N HIS A 87 7.20 -14.24 3.11
CA HIS A 87 7.62 -14.49 1.73
C HIS A 87 8.84 -13.60 1.41
N GLU A 88 9.92 -14.19 0.90
CA GLU A 88 11.18 -13.48 0.65
C GLU A 88 11.44 -13.36 -0.86
N CYS A 89 11.12 -12.19 -1.42
CA CYS A 89 11.39 -11.78 -2.80
C CYS A 89 11.94 -10.35 -2.90
N ARG A 90 12.92 -10.01 -2.05
CA ARG A 90 13.57 -8.69 -2.01
C ARG A 90 14.17 -8.25 -3.36
N ASP A 91 14.65 -9.18 -4.18
CA ASP A 91 15.37 -8.84 -5.41
C ASP A 91 14.45 -8.44 -6.57
N ALA A 92 13.21 -8.94 -6.59
CA ALA A 92 12.25 -8.64 -7.65
C ALA A 92 10.80 -8.92 -7.21
N ALA A 93 9.88 -8.02 -7.60
CA ALA A 93 8.45 -8.26 -7.48
C ALA A 93 8.04 -9.53 -8.23
N GLN A 94 7.05 -10.24 -7.69
CA GLN A 94 6.49 -11.43 -8.32
C GLN A 94 5.10 -11.14 -8.84
N CYS A 95 4.90 -11.46 -10.12
CA CYS A 95 3.67 -11.23 -10.86
C CYS A 95 2.98 -12.54 -11.22
N GLY A 96 1.66 -12.55 -11.25
CA GLY A 96 0.88 -13.73 -11.64
C GLY A 96 -0.50 -13.36 -12.18
N THR A 97 -1.26 -14.37 -12.61
CA THR A 97 -2.69 -14.21 -12.99
C THR A 97 -3.61 -15.20 -12.30
N THR A 98 -3.05 -16.26 -11.68
CA THR A 98 -3.76 -17.31 -10.95
C THR A 98 -2.89 -17.78 -9.79
N ASP A 99 -3.44 -17.77 -8.56
CA ASP A 99 -2.82 -18.22 -7.30
C ASP A 99 -1.41 -17.66 -7.08
N PHE A 100 -1.37 -16.47 -6.48
CA PHE A 100 -0.28 -15.48 -6.58
C PHE A 100 1.02 -15.78 -5.84
N LEU A 101 1.42 -17.05 -5.75
CA LEU A 101 2.64 -17.47 -5.10
C LEU A 101 3.21 -18.72 -5.76
N ASP A 102 4.12 -18.52 -6.71
CA ASP A 102 5.12 -19.55 -6.98
C ASP A 102 6.06 -19.58 -5.77
N ALA A 103 5.80 -20.49 -4.83
CA ALA A 103 6.60 -20.68 -3.62
C ALA A 103 8.08 -20.99 -3.93
N SER A 104 8.42 -21.35 -5.17
CA SER A 104 9.81 -21.50 -5.60
C SER A 104 10.52 -20.17 -5.89
N ARG A 105 9.75 -19.10 -6.18
CA ARG A 105 10.25 -17.74 -6.43
C ARG A 105 10.19 -16.84 -5.19
N CYS A 106 9.10 -16.95 -4.44
CA CYS A 106 8.90 -16.33 -3.12
C CYS A 106 8.88 -17.41 -2.05
N PRO A 107 10.01 -18.00 -1.65
CA PRO A 107 9.99 -18.95 -0.56
C PRO A 107 9.65 -18.24 0.75
N ILE A 108 8.83 -18.88 1.57
CA ILE A 108 8.60 -18.48 2.96
C ILE A 108 9.90 -18.71 3.75
N ARG A 109 10.38 -17.68 4.43
CA ARG A 109 11.56 -17.74 5.29
C ARG A 109 11.30 -17.16 6.67
N PRO A 110 12.04 -17.63 7.70
CA PRO A 110 11.91 -17.06 9.02
C PRO A 110 12.27 -15.56 9.07
N CYS A 111 11.42 -14.76 9.72
CA CYS A 111 11.57 -13.31 9.77
C CYS A 111 11.42 -12.74 11.19
N ASN A 112 12.53 -12.53 11.90
CA ASN A 112 12.48 -12.06 13.30
C ASN A 112 12.22 -10.54 13.47
N THR A 113 11.79 -9.85 12.42
CA THR A 113 11.57 -8.40 12.38
C THR A 113 10.22 -8.11 11.73
N THR A 114 10.03 -6.94 11.14
CA THR A 114 8.83 -6.62 10.34
C THR A 114 8.93 -7.26 8.96
N CYS A 115 7.83 -7.85 8.48
CA CYS A 115 7.68 -8.23 7.08
C CYS A 115 7.06 -7.06 6.32
N LEU A 116 7.74 -6.64 5.27
CA LEU A 116 7.25 -5.64 4.35
C LEU A 116 6.55 -6.36 3.22
N VAL A 117 5.40 -5.82 2.82
CA VAL A 117 4.61 -6.34 1.71
C VAL A 117 4.10 -5.15 0.94
N ARG A 118 4.42 -5.07 -0.34
CA ARG A 118 4.04 -3.97 -1.22
C ARG A 118 3.26 -4.53 -2.39
N ASP A 119 2.15 -3.91 -2.74
CA ASP A 119 1.69 -4.03 -4.12
C ASP A 119 2.64 -3.20 -5.01
N THR A 120 2.95 -3.73 -6.18
CA THR A 120 3.89 -3.07 -7.11
C THR A 120 3.26 -2.86 -8.48
N PHE A 121 2.18 -3.59 -8.75
CA PHE A 121 1.39 -3.48 -9.97
C PHE A 121 0.04 -4.17 -9.77
N ASP A 122 -1.04 -3.58 -10.27
CA ASP A 122 -2.35 -4.24 -10.38
C ASP A 122 -3.01 -3.85 -11.71
N ASP A 123 -3.30 -4.83 -12.56
CA ASP A 123 -4.13 -4.67 -13.74
C ASP A 123 -5.38 -5.57 -13.67
N PRO A 124 -6.51 -5.02 -13.18
CA PRO A 124 -7.74 -5.78 -13.04
C PRO A 124 -8.35 -6.20 -14.39
N THR A 125 -7.93 -5.61 -15.52
CA THR A 125 -8.47 -5.97 -16.84
C THR A 125 -7.97 -7.31 -17.35
N ILE A 126 -6.78 -7.72 -16.90
CA ILE A 126 -6.16 -9.01 -17.22
C ILE A 126 -5.95 -9.88 -15.97
N ASN A 127 -6.43 -9.42 -14.81
CA ASN A 127 -6.26 -10.06 -13.51
C ASN A 127 -4.78 -10.33 -13.19
N GLU A 128 -3.89 -9.40 -13.58
CA GLU A 128 -2.46 -9.48 -13.28
C GLU A 128 -2.13 -8.59 -12.08
N PHE A 129 -1.41 -9.15 -11.12
CA PHE A 129 -1.00 -8.44 -9.92
C PHE A 129 0.46 -8.77 -9.61
N CYS A 130 1.24 -7.76 -9.23
CA CYS A 130 2.61 -7.94 -8.77
C CYS A 130 2.72 -7.45 -7.35
N TYR A 131 3.40 -8.22 -6.53
CA TYR A 131 3.72 -7.80 -5.17
C TYR A 131 5.16 -8.15 -4.83
N GLN A 132 5.69 -7.41 -3.87
CA GLN A 132 7.00 -7.65 -3.34
C GLN A 132 6.92 -7.79 -1.83
N SER A 133 7.61 -8.78 -1.29
CA SER A 133 7.66 -9.00 0.15
C SER A 133 9.04 -9.43 0.59
N TYR A 134 9.43 -9.00 1.78
CA TYR A 134 10.71 -9.39 2.37
C TYR A 134 10.77 -9.03 3.85
N CYS A 135 11.65 -9.72 4.56
CA CYS A 135 11.94 -9.37 5.94
C CYS A 135 12.80 -8.09 6.00
N ALA A 136 12.33 -7.07 6.72
CA ALA A 136 13.05 -5.80 6.90
C ALA A 136 14.45 -6.04 7.48
N ARG A 137 15.44 -5.27 7.04
CA ARG A 137 16.78 -5.26 7.60
C ARG A 137 16.99 -3.95 8.35
N PRO A 138 16.96 -3.95 9.70
CA PRO A 138 17.05 -2.74 10.51
C PRO A 138 18.31 -1.90 10.26
N ASP A 139 19.37 -2.50 9.72
CA ASP A 139 20.66 -1.91 9.41
C ASP A 139 20.74 -1.26 8.02
N LEU A 140 19.84 -1.62 7.10
CA LEU A 140 19.86 -1.15 5.70
C LEU A 140 18.63 -0.32 5.35
N ASP A 141 17.48 -0.63 5.95
CA ASP A 141 16.20 -0.03 5.61
C ASP A 141 15.98 1.17 6.58
N SER A 142 16.73 2.26 6.35
CA SER A 142 17.00 3.37 7.29
C SER A 142 15.91 4.43 7.49
N SER A 143 14.65 4.14 7.22
CA SER A 143 13.54 5.06 7.55
C SER A 143 12.61 4.32 8.48
N VAL A 144 12.41 4.84 9.70
CA VAL A 144 11.46 4.38 10.74
C VAL A 144 10.33 3.55 10.14
N ILE A 145 10.55 2.24 10.00
CA ILE A 145 9.54 1.32 9.50
C ILE A 145 8.55 1.18 10.65
N GLY A 146 7.30 1.60 10.48
CA GLY A 146 6.28 1.28 11.45
C GLY A 146 6.23 -0.23 11.65
N VAL A 147 6.17 -0.66 12.91
CA VAL A 147 6.20 -2.09 13.23
C VAL A 147 4.87 -2.77 12.87
N TYR A 148 3.78 -2.01 13.00
CA TYR A 148 2.43 -2.43 12.69
C TYR A 148 1.76 -1.25 11.97
N GLU A 149 1.90 -1.22 10.65
CA GLU A 149 1.50 -0.09 9.84
C GLU A 149 0.93 -0.55 8.51
N VAL A 150 -0.05 0.19 8.01
CA VAL A 150 -0.62 0.06 6.68
C VAL A 150 -0.62 1.44 6.06
N ASP A 151 0.19 1.61 5.02
CA ASP A 151 0.17 2.82 4.21
C ASP A 151 -0.76 2.56 3.02
N ILE A 152 -1.72 3.45 2.83
CA ILE A 152 -2.69 3.38 1.74
C ILE A 152 -2.55 4.66 0.94
N GLU A 153 -2.32 4.52 -0.35
CA GLU A 153 -2.40 5.60 -1.31
C GLU A 153 -3.67 5.46 -2.15
N GLY A 154 -4.38 6.56 -2.35
CA GLY A 154 -5.55 6.64 -3.19
C GLY A 154 -5.42 7.75 -4.21
N ILE A 155 -5.95 7.53 -5.42
CA ILE A 155 -6.06 8.55 -6.46
C ILE A 155 -7.52 8.93 -6.70
N LEU A 156 -7.76 10.23 -6.82
CA LEU A 156 -9.05 10.80 -7.20
C LEU A 156 -8.93 11.55 -8.52
N TYR A 157 -9.69 11.14 -9.53
CA TYR A 157 -9.79 11.85 -10.81
C TYR A 157 -10.94 12.86 -10.77
N LEU A 158 -10.62 14.16 -10.79
CA LEU A 158 -11.60 15.22 -10.54
C LEU A 158 -12.55 15.50 -11.71
N SER A 159 -12.18 15.04 -12.91
CA SER A 159 -12.99 15.08 -14.12
C SER A 159 -14.08 13.99 -14.16
N LYS A 160 -13.93 12.91 -13.39
CA LYS A 160 -14.91 11.82 -13.33
C LYS A 160 -16.07 12.14 -12.38
N GLN A 161 -17.26 11.64 -12.74
CA GLN A 161 -18.48 11.71 -11.93
C GLN A 161 -19.18 10.33 -11.92
N PRO A 162 -19.50 9.77 -10.75
CA PRO A 162 -19.19 10.28 -9.41
C PRO A 162 -17.68 10.34 -9.14
N ARG A 163 -17.29 11.22 -8.21
CA ARG A 163 -15.91 11.32 -7.72
C ARG A 163 -15.67 10.16 -6.75
N GLU A 164 -14.98 9.14 -7.23
CA GLU A 164 -14.62 7.96 -6.45
C GLU A 164 -13.10 7.91 -6.31
N VAL A 165 -12.64 7.53 -5.12
CA VAL A 165 -11.22 7.29 -4.90
C VAL A 165 -10.91 5.87 -5.27
N GLU A 166 -9.89 5.74 -6.11
CA GLU A 166 -9.36 4.47 -6.56
C GLU A 166 -8.12 4.17 -5.73
N LEU A 167 -7.97 2.92 -5.31
CA LEU A 167 -6.77 2.48 -4.62
C LEU A 167 -5.58 2.58 -5.58
N TRP A 168 -4.50 3.18 -5.12
CA TRP A 168 -3.31 3.45 -5.91
C TRP A 168 -2.15 2.53 -5.54
N GLU A 169 -1.80 2.45 -4.26
CA GLU A 169 -0.70 1.64 -3.71
C GLU A 169 -1.02 1.29 -2.25
N ILE A 170 -0.57 0.13 -1.80
CA ILE A 170 -0.65 -0.35 -0.43
C ILE A 170 0.69 -0.95 -0.01
N ASP A 171 1.23 -0.38 1.07
CA ASP A 171 2.37 -0.94 1.78
C ASP A 171 1.92 -1.46 3.15
N LEU A 172 2.22 -2.73 3.44
CA LEU A 172 1.95 -3.38 4.71
C LEU A 172 3.25 -3.61 5.46
N TYR A 173 3.22 -3.26 6.73
CA TYR A 173 4.29 -3.50 7.70
C TYR A 173 3.71 -4.32 8.84
N CYS A 174 3.95 -5.63 8.78
CA CYS A 174 3.18 -6.58 9.57
C CYS A 174 4.06 -7.60 10.32
N HIS A 175 3.48 -8.13 11.40
CA HIS A 175 4.05 -9.18 12.24
C HIS A 175 3.07 -10.35 12.45
N ALA A 176 1.91 -10.32 11.81
CA ALA A 176 0.96 -11.43 11.87
C ALA A 176 1.46 -12.62 11.05
N ASP A 177 1.13 -13.83 11.50
CA ASP A 177 1.46 -15.04 10.75
C ASP A 177 0.86 -14.98 9.33
N ASP A 178 1.66 -15.32 8.32
CA ASP A 178 1.25 -15.30 6.91
C ASP A 178 0.73 -13.92 6.44
N CYS A 179 1.27 -12.83 6.99
CA CYS A 179 0.89 -11.46 6.60
C CYS A 179 1.47 -11.00 5.25
N SER A 180 2.20 -11.87 4.55
CA SER A 180 2.71 -11.64 3.18
C SER A 180 1.96 -12.46 2.14
N ARG A 181 0.80 -13.02 2.50
CA ARG A 181 -0.06 -13.67 1.53
C ARG A 181 -0.64 -12.62 0.55
N PRO A 182 -0.59 -12.87 -0.76
CA PRO A 182 -1.07 -11.92 -1.77
C PRO A 182 -2.57 -11.60 -1.67
N ASP A 183 -3.37 -12.52 -1.11
CA ASP A 183 -4.82 -12.34 -1.05
C ASP A 183 -5.24 -11.16 -0.15
N LEU A 184 -4.34 -10.66 0.71
CA LEU A 184 -4.58 -9.46 1.54
C LEU A 184 -4.97 -8.23 0.74
N PHE A 185 -4.46 -8.08 -0.48
CA PHE A 185 -4.75 -6.93 -1.35
C PHE A 185 -6.12 -7.05 -2.06
N LYS A 186 -6.81 -8.18 -1.91
CA LYS A 186 -8.13 -8.45 -2.50
C LYS A 186 -9.27 -8.50 -1.47
N GLU A 187 -8.94 -8.43 -0.18
CA GLU A 187 -9.89 -8.45 0.95
C GLU A 187 -10.46 -7.05 1.23
#